data_AF-A0A368W6Y1-F1
#
_entry.id   AF-A0A368W6Y1-F1
#
_cell.length_a   1.000
_cell.length_b   1.000
_cell.length_c   1.000
_cell.angle_alpha   90.00
_cell.angle_beta   90.00
_cell.angle_gamma   90.00
#
_symmetry.space_group_name_H-M   'P 1'
#
loop_
_entity.id
_entity.type
_entity.pdbx_description
1 polymer ?
#
loop_
_entity_poly.entity_id
_entity_poly.type
_entity_poly.pdbx_seq_one_letter_code
_entity_poly.pdbx_strand_id
1 'polypeptide(L)'
;MRSSQRIIPGFDDHVYTFDAYLDQNSKVTHWVTCQKQRQFPINFGASSFTMQKYVEELYRIGAPFLESIGYKGFAEIEFKKDAVSGEYYLLEVNARTTTLDPLLRECGVNFPLLAYNELTGKPIGSYAVRSNMGIAFCFLFEDLISCRDYVRTKQLSILQIVKSHFVKKAPAIWSIDDPAPAFFFLAMIFKKIIRKLTRRR
;
A
#
# COMPACT_ATOMS: atom_id res chain seq x y z
N MET A 1 2.54 -24.06 -4.91
CA MET A 1 1.09 -23.98 -4.67
C MET A 1 0.53 -22.93 -5.61
N ARG A 2 -0.29 -23.30 -6.61
CA ARG A 2 -1.15 -22.34 -7.30
C ARG A 2 -2.45 -22.31 -6.51
N SER A 3 -2.89 -21.16 -6.03
CA SER A 3 -4.23 -21.04 -5.45
C SER A 3 -5.26 -21.44 -6.52
N SER A 4 -6.34 -22.10 -6.13
CA SER A 4 -7.44 -22.49 -7.01
C SER A 4 -8.38 -21.33 -7.37
N GLN A 5 -7.94 -20.09 -7.14
CA GLN A 5 -8.72 -18.89 -7.37
C GLN A 5 -8.58 -18.42 -8.82
N ARG A 6 -9.68 -17.91 -9.39
CA ARG A 6 -9.68 -17.27 -10.71
C ARG A 6 -8.77 -16.03 -10.67
N ILE A 7 -7.94 -15.88 -11.71
CA ILE A 7 -7.18 -14.65 -11.92
C ILE A 7 -8.12 -13.59 -12.48
N ILE A 8 -8.24 -12.45 -11.80
CA ILE A 8 -8.98 -11.29 -12.28
C ILE A 8 -8.08 -10.50 -13.26
N PRO A 9 -8.53 -10.26 -14.51
CA PRO A 9 -7.74 -9.53 -15.50
C PRO A 9 -7.37 -8.11 -15.05
N GLY A 10 -6.18 -7.65 -15.44
CA GLY A 10 -5.70 -6.29 -15.22
C GLY A 10 -4.27 -6.25 -14.68
N PHE A 11 -3.52 -5.24 -15.08
CA PHE A 11 -2.17 -4.99 -14.57
C PHE A 11 -2.19 -4.56 -13.08
N ASP A 12 -1.05 -4.41 -12.43
CA ASP A 12 -0.96 -4.03 -11.01
C ASP A 12 -1.71 -2.75 -10.68
N ASP A 13 -1.82 -1.82 -11.62
CA ASP A 13 -2.62 -0.59 -11.51
C ASP A 13 -4.13 -0.83 -11.37
N HIS A 14 -4.59 -2.07 -11.48
CA HIS A 14 -5.95 -2.46 -11.16
C HIS A 14 -6.11 -2.97 -9.72
N VAL A 15 -5.04 -3.00 -8.92
CA VAL A 15 -5.11 -3.33 -7.49
C VAL A 15 -5.23 -2.04 -6.69
N TYR A 16 -6.22 -2.01 -5.80
CA TYR A 16 -6.53 -0.86 -4.95
C TYR A 16 -6.65 -1.29 -3.50
N THR A 17 -6.41 -0.36 -2.57
CA THR A 17 -6.67 -0.56 -1.15
C THR A 17 -7.69 0.43 -0.64
N PHE A 18 -8.52 -0.03 0.29
CA PHE A 18 -9.40 0.78 1.13
C PHE A 18 -8.93 0.62 2.57
N ASP A 19 -8.20 1.61 3.05
CA ASP A 19 -7.65 1.67 4.40
C ASP A 19 -8.62 2.44 5.29
N ALA A 20 -9.16 1.81 6.33
CA ALA A 20 -10.22 2.37 7.15
C ALA A 20 -10.02 2.14 8.65
N TYR A 21 -10.51 3.08 9.45
CA TYR A 21 -10.65 2.97 10.90
C TYR A 21 -12.14 2.92 11.26
N LEU A 22 -12.54 1.89 11.99
CA LEU A 22 -13.88 1.74 12.54
C LEU A 22 -13.86 2.01 14.04
N ASP A 23 -14.78 2.85 14.51
CA ASP A 23 -14.89 3.20 15.92
C ASP A 23 -15.50 2.05 16.76
N GLN A 24 -15.67 2.28 18.06
CA GLN A 24 -16.33 1.32 18.96
C GLN A 24 -17.80 1.02 18.62
N ASN A 25 -18.45 1.82 17.77
CA ASN A 25 -19.79 1.57 17.24
C ASN A 25 -19.75 0.82 15.88
N SER A 26 -18.57 0.36 15.46
CA SER A 26 -18.33 -0.25 14.16
C SER A 26 -18.69 0.67 13.00
N LYS A 27 -18.44 1.98 13.14
CA LYS A 27 -18.67 2.98 12.10
C LYS A 27 -17.35 3.47 11.52
N VAL A 28 -17.27 3.52 10.19
CA VAL A 28 -16.09 4.04 9.50
C VAL A 28 -15.97 5.53 9.78
N THR A 29 -14.95 5.92 10.54
CA THR A 29 -14.67 7.32 10.88
C THR A 29 -13.56 7.91 10.02
N HIS A 30 -12.54 7.10 9.70
CA HIS A 30 -11.39 7.54 8.92
C HIS A 30 -11.12 6.60 7.77
N TRP A 31 -10.80 7.14 6.59
CA TRP A 31 -10.40 6.28 5.48
C TRP A 31 -9.56 6.97 4.40
N VAL A 32 -8.76 6.16 3.72
CA VAL A 32 -7.92 6.53 2.59
C VAL A 32 -8.03 5.42 1.54
N THR A 33 -8.02 5.79 0.26
CA THR A 33 -7.88 4.82 -0.82
C THR A 33 -6.56 4.99 -1.54
N CYS A 34 -5.95 3.87 -1.92
CA CYS A 34 -4.70 3.84 -2.65
C CYS A 34 -4.79 2.89 -3.85
N GLN A 35 -3.83 2.99 -4.77
CA GLN A 35 -3.71 2.18 -5.98
C GLN A 35 -2.27 1.70 -6.10
N LYS A 36 -2.07 0.37 -6.11
CA LYS A 36 -0.75 -0.21 -6.36
C LYS A 36 -0.35 0.10 -7.79
N GLN A 37 0.90 0.48 -8.01
CA GLN A 37 1.44 0.68 -9.36
C GLN A 37 2.40 -0.44 -9.74
N ARG A 38 3.06 -1.02 -8.73
CA ARG A 38 4.01 -2.13 -8.86
C ARG A 38 4.03 -3.01 -7.62
N GLN A 39 4.29 -4.29 -7.84
CA GLN A 39 4.36 -5.31 -6.81
C GLN A 39 5.69 -6.08 -6.83
N PHE A 40 6.08 -6.60 -5.67
CA PHE A 40 7.21 -7.50 -5.49
C PHE A 40 6.78 -8.78 -4.74
N PRO A 41 6.98 -9.99 -5.32
CA PRO A 41 7.33 -10.26 -6.71
C PRO A 41 6.29 -9.72 -7.71
N ILE A 42 6.67 -9.57 -8.98
CA ILE A 42 5.79 -8.96 -9.99
C ILE A 42 4.46 -9.74 -10.15
N ASN A 43 3.38 -9.02 -10.44
CA ASN A 43 2.00 -9.50 -10.69
C ASN A 43 1.23 -10.09 -9.49
N PHE A 44 1.90 -10.72 -8.52
CA PHE A 44 1.26 -11.42 -7.39
C PHE A 44 2.06 -11.27 -6.08
N GLY A 45 2.43 -10.03 -5.74
CA GLY A 45 3.31 -9.73 -4.62
C GLY A 45 2.79 -8.63 -3.69
N ALA A 46 3.62 -8.24 -2.74
CA ALA A 46 3.35 -7.09 -1.90
C ALA A 46 3.53 -5.78 -2.68
N SER A 47 2.93 -4.69 -2.21
CA SER A 47 3.14 -3.36 -2.79
C SER A 47 4.62 -2.94 -2.71
N SER A 48 5.27 -2.73 -3.86
CA SER A 48 6.59 -2.09 -3.94
C SER A 48 6.48 -0.59 -4.24
N PHE A 49 5.44 -0.20 -4.96
CA PHE A 49 5.11 1.20 -5.26
C PHE A 49 3.60 1.38 -5.30
N THR A 50 3.07 2.24 -4.43
CA THR A 50 1.63 2.50 -4.30
C THR A 50 1.37 3.98 -4.23
N MET A 51 0.36 4.47 -4.95
CA MET A 51 -0.03 5.87 -4.95
C MET A 51 -1.32 6.06 -4.19
N GLN A 52 -1.43 7.18 -3.46
CA GLN A 52 -2.74 7.62 -3.01
C GLN A 52 -3.60 7.94 -4.24
N LYS A 53 -4.83 7.41 -4.25
CA LYS A 53 -5.78 7.59 -5.33
C LYS A 53 -7.18 7.60 -4.75
N TYR A 54 -7.91 8.70 -4.90
CA TYR A 54 -9.29 8.77 -4.46
C TYR A 54 -10.19 7.91 -5.37
N VAL A 55 -10.87 6.93 -4.77
CA VAL A 55 -11.87 6.07 -5.43
C VAL A 55 -13.07 5.90 -4.50
N GLU A 56 -14.11 6.70 -4.69
CA GLU A 56 -15.30 6.69 -3.83
C GLU A 56 -16.02 5.35 -3.79
N GLU A 57 -15.99 4.62 -4.91
CA GLU A 57 -16.62 3.31 -5.06
C GLU A 57 -16.09 2.30 -4.03
N LEU A 58 -14.80 2.36 -3.69
CA LEU A 58 -14.21 1.48 -2.67
C LEU A 58 -14.77 1.76 -1.28
N TYR A 59 -15.09 3.01 -0.95
CA TYR A 59 -15.80 3.34 0.29
C TYR A 59 -17.23 2.78 0.27
N ARG A 60 -17.95 2.92 -0.86
CA ARG A 60 -19.33 2.41 -1.02
C ARG A 60 -19.42 0.89 -0.91
N ILE A 61 -18.35 0.17 -1.25
CA ILE A 61 -18.27 -1.30 -1.12
C ILE A 61 -17.71 -1.70 0.25
N GLY A 62 -16.55 -1.16 0.61
CA GLY A 62 -15.77 -1.58 1.77
C GLY A 62 -16.35 -1.15 3.11
N ALA A 63 -16.91 0.06 3.21
CA ALA A 63 -17.48 0.52 4.48
C ALA A 63 -18.70 -0.33 4.89
N PRO A 64 -19.75 -0.51 4.06
CA PRO A 64 -20.88 -1.35 4.46
C PRO A 64 -20.47 -2.79 4.80
N PHE A 65 -19.49 -3.36 4.10
CA PHE A 65 -18.96 -4.69 4.42
C PHE A 65 -18.37 -4.72 5.85
N LEU A 66 -17.42 -3.85 6.18
CA LEU A 66 -16.78 -3.83 7.51
C LEU A 66 -17.77 -3.49 8.63
N GLU A 67 -18.69 -2.55 8.40
CA GLU A 67 -19.72 -2.19 9.37
C GLU A 67 -20.70 -3.35 9.61
N SER A 68 -21.10 -4.08 8.56
CA SER A 68 -22.05 -5.20 8.66
C SER A 68 -21.55 -6.38 9.50
N ILE A 69 -20.22 -6.59 9.52
CA ILE A 69 -19.59 -7.65 10.33
C ILE A 69 -19.21 -7.15 11.72
N GLY A 70 -19.50 -5.90 12.08
CA GLY A 70 -19.18 -5.32 13.38
C GLY A 70 -17.68 -5.16 13.65
N TYR A 71 -16.88 -4.93 12.60
CA TYR A 71 -15.44 -4.77 12.75
C TYR A 71 -15.10 -3.46 13.48
N LYS A 72 -14.01 -3.46 14.25
CA LYS A 72 -13.52 -2.30 15.03
C LYS A 72 -12.01 -2.16 14.89
N GLY A 73 -11.53 -0.92 14.87
CA GLY A 73 -10.13 -0.60 14.67
C GLY A 73 -9.74 -0.50 13.19
N PHE A 74 -8.44 -0.65 12.92
CA PHE A 74 -7.89 -0.53 11.56
C PHE A 74 -8.12 -1.78 10.72
N ALA A 75 -8.54 -1.61 9.48
CA ALA A 75 -8.52 -2.63 8.44
C ALA A 75 -8.11 -2.02 7.10
N GLU A 76 -7.36 -2.78 6.31
CA GLU A 76 -7.12 -2.51 4.89
C GLU A 76 -7.82 -3.61 4.08
N ILE A 77 -8.75 -3.23 3.20
CA ILE A 77 -9.31 -4.16 2.20
C ILE A 77 -8.56 -3.97 0.90
N GLU A 78 -8.04 -5.05 0.34
CA GLU A 78 -7.47 -5.05 -0.99
C GLU A 78 -8.51 -5.49 -2.03
N PHE A 79 -8.64 -4.70 -3.09
CA PHE A 79 -9.52 -4.97 -4.21
C PHE A 79 -8.73 -5.10 -5.51
N LYS A 80 -9.24 -5.92 -6.42
CA LYS A 80 -8.83 -5.92 -7.82
C LYS A 80 -10.00 -5.47 -8.69
N LYS A 81 -9.78 -4.45 -9.51
CA LYS A 81 -10.71 -4.05 -10.58
C LYS A 81 -10.50 -4.97 -11.79
N ASP A 82 -11.54 -5.61 -12.27
CA ASP A 82 -11.48 -6.37 -13.51
C ASP A 82 -11.34 -5.41 -14.69
N ALA A 83 -10.25 -5.54 -15.45
CA ALA A 83 -9.98 -4.66 -16.60
C ALA A 83 -11.01 -4.79 -17.74
N VAL A 84 -11.80 -5.86 -17.77
CA VAL A 84 -12.82 -6.11 -18.81
C VAL A 84 -14.17 -5.59 -18.37
N SER A 85 -14.65 -5.99 -17.19
CA SER A 85 -15.98 -5.59 -16.71
C SER A 85 -16.01 -4.27 -15.94
N GLY A 86 -14.88 -3.85 -15.38
CA GLY A 86 -14.79 -2.68 -14.51
C GLY A 86 -15.21 -2.94 -13.05
N GLU A 87 -15.61 -4.16 -12.71
CA GLU A 87 -16.10 -4.53 -11.38
C GLU A 87 -14.95 -4.73 -10.39
N TYR A 88 -15.18 -4.40 -9.12
CA TYR A 88 -14.22 -4.62 -8.04
C TYR A 88 -14.45 -5.97 -7.33
N TYR A 89 -13.38 -6.74 -7.18
CA TYR A 89 -13.37 -8.01 -6.46
C TYR A 89 -12.50 -7.87 -5.21
N LEU A 90 -13.03 -8.23 -4.04
CA LEU A 90 -12.26 -8.30 -2.80
C LEU A 90 -11.22 -9.42 -2.90
N LEU A 91 -9.96 -9.09 -2.65
CA LEU A 91 -8.85 -10.04 -2.61
C LEU A 91 -8.57 -10.51 -1.19
N GLU A 92 -8.33 -9.56 -0.28
CA GLU A 92 -8.00 -9.83 1.11
C GLU A 92 -8.44 -8.69 2.05
N VAL A 93 -8.50 -9.00 3.34
CA VAL A 93 -8.70 -8.01 4.42
C VAL A 93 -7.56 -8.16 5.41
N ASN A 94 -6.73 -7.12 5.52
CA ASN A 94 -5.65 -7.04 6.48
C ASN A 94 -6.15 -6.41 7.79
N ALA A 95 -6.39 -7.25 8.80
CA ALA A 95 -6.80 -6.83 10.15
C ALA A 95 -5.62 -6.37 11.04
N ARG A 96 -4.65 -5.67 10.45
CA ARG A 96 -3.42 -5.16 11.09
C ARG A 96 -2.86 -4.02 10.26
N THR A 97 -2.04 -3.17 10.88
CA THR A 97 -1.30 -2.13 10.14
C THR A 97 -0.44 -2.72 9.02
N THR A 98 -0.27 -1.95 7.96
CA THR A 98 0.43 -2.36 6.74
C THR A 98 1.66 -1.50 6.51
N THR A 99 2.48 -1.91 5.54
CA THR A 99 3.67 -1.13 5.13
C THR A 99 3.30 0.20 4.48
N LEU A 100 2.02 0.44 4.16
CA LEU A 100 1.51 1.71 3.66
C LEU A 100 1.35 2.78 4.74
N ASP A 101 1.51 2.47 6.03
CA ASP A 101 1.37 3.43 7.14
C ASP A 101 2.06 4.79 6.90
N PRO A 102 3.31 4.87 6.38
CA PRO A 102 3.93 6.16 6.09
C PRO A 102 3.17 6.97 5.04
N LEU A 103 2.60 6.33 4.00
CA LEU A 103 1.78 7.00 3.00
C LEU A 103 0.46 7.48 3.61
N LEU A 104 -0.20 6.63 4.40
CA LEU A 104 -1.47 6.96 5.05
C LEU A 104 -1.31 8.17 5.98
N ARG A 105 -0.20 8.20 6.75
CA ARG A 105 0.17 9.33 7.61
C ARG A 105 0.44 10.60 6.82
N GLU A 106 1.17 10.53 5.71
CA GLU A 106 1.37 11.67 4.80
C GLU A 106 0.07 12.14 4.14
N CYS A 107 -0.93 11.27 4.04
CA CYS A 107 -2.27 11.63 3.61
C CYS A 107 -3.13 12.25 4.73
N GLY A 108 -2.57 12.45 5.93
CA GLY A 108 -3.22 13.06 7.08
C GLY A 108 -3.89 12.07 8.04
N VAL A 109 -3.73 10.76 7.84
CA VAL A 109 -4.40 9.73 8.67
C VAL A 109 -3.37 8.84 9.34
N ASN A 110 -3.20 9.01 10.64
CA ASN A 110 -2.32 8.16 11.45
C ASN A 110 -3.15 7.11 12.20
N PHE A 111 -3.37 5.96 11.57
CA PHE A 111 -4.23 4.90 12.11
C PHE A 111 -3.78 4.34 13.48
N PRO A 112 -2.48 4.09 13.73
CA PRO A 112 -2.01 3.73 15.07
C PRO A 112 -2.35 4.78 16.14
N LEU A 113 -2.21 6.08 15.81
CA LEU A 113 -2.55 7.16 16.73
C LEU A 113 -4.06 7.25 16.98
N LEU A 114 -4.89 7.00 15.96
CA LEU A 114 -6.34 6.92 16.12
C LEU A 114 -6.72 5.79 17.10
N ALA A 115 -6.13 4.60 16.93
CA ALA A 115 -6.33 3.49 17.84
C ALA A 115 -5.96 3.83 19.29
N TYR A 116 -4.77 4.42 19.47
CA TYR A 116 -4.32 4.87 20.79
C TYR A 116 -5.26 5.90 21.42
N ASN A 117 -5.66 6.92 20.65
CA ASN A 117 -6.54 7.98 21.14
C ASN A 117 -7.90 7.41 21.55
N GLU A 118 -8.53 6.57 20.72
CA GLU A 118 -9.81 5.94 21.05
C GLU A 118 -9.71 5.08 22.32
N LEU A 119 -8.71 4.20 22.40
CA LEU A 119 -8.52 3.31 23.56
C LEU A 119 -8.16 4.05 24.86
N THR A 120 -7.66 5.29 24.76
CA THR A 120 -7.36 6.15 25.91
C THR A 120 -8.45 7.18 26.20
N GLY A 121 -9.61 7.06 25.54
CA GLY A 121 -10.77 7.94 25.77
C GLY A 121 -10.64 9.34 25.15
N LYS A 122 -9.65 9.55 24.29
CA LYS A 122 -9.51 10.80 23.53
C LYS A 122 -10.40 10.77 22.28
N PRO A 123 -11.03 11.90 21.92
CA PRO A 123 -11.83 11.96 20.70
C PRO A 123 -10.94 11.78 19.46
N ILE A 124 -11.39 10.94 18.53
CA ILE A 124 -10.69 10.69 17.26
C ILE A 124 -11.27 11.50 16.09
N GLY A 125 -12.51 11.96 16.17
CA GLY A 125 -13.19 12.67 15.09
C GLY A 125 -13.49 11.77 13.88
N SER A 126 -13.55 12.38 12.69
CA SER A 126 -13.73 11.68 11.41
C SER A 126 -12.99 12.44 10.30
N TYR A 127 -12.28 11.72 9.44
CA TYR A 127 -11.56 12.35 8.32
C TYR A 127 -11.37 11.39 7.15
N ALA A 128 -11.55 11.89 5.94
CA ALA A 128 -11.39 11.09 4.72
C ALA A 128 -10.67 11.86 3.63
N VAL A 129 -9.81 11.14 2.89
CA VAL A 129 -9.10 11.71 1.74
C VAL A 129 -9.98 11.59 0.50
N ARG A 130 -10.57 12.72 0.09
CA ARG A 130 -11.55 12.81 -1.02
C ARG A 130 -11.00 13.42 -2.31
N SER A 131 -9.67 13.47 -2.46
CA SER A 131 -8.98 13.98 -3.64
C SER A 131 -7.69 13.21 -3.90
N ASN A 132 -7.11 13.38 -5.09
CA ASN A 132 -5.80 12.81 -5.41
C ASN A 132 -4.71 13.73 -4.88
N MET A 133 -3.87 13.23 -3.97
CA MET A 133 -2.80 13.98 -3.32
C MET A 133 -1.48 13.94 -4.09
N GLY A 134 -1.32 13.00 -5.04
CA GLY A 134 -0.10 12.86 -5.82
C GLY A 134 1.11 12.41 -5.01
N ILE A 135 0.89 11.64 -3.95
CA ILE A 135 1.91 11.09 -3.06
C ILE A 135 1.96 9.57 -3.23
N ALA A 136 3.16 9.00 -3.18
CA ALA A 136 3.40 7.58 -3.33
C ALA A 136 4.20 6.99 -2.17
N PHE A 137 3.86 5.78 -1.75
CA PHE A 137 4.77 4.89 -1.05
C PHE A 137 5.71 4.22 -2.06
N CYS A 138 6.98 4.11 -1.72
CA CYS A 138 7.96 3.36 -2.50
C CYS A 138 8.91 2.61 -1.56
N PHE A 139 8.84 1.28 -1.60
CA PHE A 139 9.82 0.45 -0.92
C PHE A 139 10.99 0.18 -1.87
N LEU A 140 11.91 1.14 -1.92
CA LEU A 140 12.90 1.29 -2.99
C LEU A 140 13.65 0.01 -3.34
N PHE A 141 14.08 -0.79 -2.36
CA PHE A 141 14.85 -2.00 -2.63
C PHE A 141 14.07 -3.04 -3.44
N GLU A 142 12.83 -3.34 -3.00
CA GLU A 142 11.95 -4.27 -3.71
C GLU A 142 11.47 -3.69 -5.03
N ASP A 143 11.23 -2.37 -5.07
CA ASP A 143 10.78 -1.68 -6.28
C ASP A 143 11.83 -1.70 -7.39
N LEU A 144 13.12 -1.54 -7.08
CA LEU A 144 14.21 -1.65 -8.05
C LEU A 144 14.29 -3.06 -8.67
N ILE A 145 14.08 -4.10 -7.87
CA ILE A 145 14.07 -5.49 -8.36
C ILE A 145 12.84 -5.71 -9.25
N SER A 146 11.67 -5.22 -8.82
CA SER A 146 10.43 -5.30 -9.57
C SER A 146 10.51 -4.55 -10.90
N CYS A 147 11.09 -3.35 -10.91
CA CYS A 147 11.33 -2.55 -12.11
C CYS A 147 12.16 -3.32 -13.15
N ARG A 148 13.25 -3.96 -12.72
CA ARG A 148 14.06 -4.82 -13.60
C ARG A 148 13.22 -5.96 -14.18
N ASP A 149 12.41 -6.61 -13.36
CA ASP A 149 11.63 -7.79 -13.78
C ASP A 149 10.43 -7.40 -14.67
N TYR A 150 9.79 -6.25 -14.43
CA TYR A 150 8.77 -5.68 -15.32
C TYR A 150 9.34 -5.28 -16.69
N VAL A 151 10.53 -4.66 -16.73
CA VAL A 151 11.21 -4.33 -18.01
C VAL A 151 11.58 -5.60 -18.76
N ARG A 152 12.15 -6.59 -18.05
CA ARG A 152 12.55 -7.87 -18.65
C ARG A 152 11.35 -8.63 -19.24
N THR A 153 10.19 -8.55 -18.61
CA THR A 153 8.94 -9.16 -19.09
C THR A 153 8.16 -8.25 -20.06
N LYS A 154 8.68 -7.06 -20.39
CA LYS A 154 8.07 -6.06 -21.28
C LYS A 154 6.69 -5.56 -20.82
N GLN A 155 6.37 -5.73 -19.54
CA GLN A 155 5.12 -5.24 -18.94
C GLN A 155 5.19 -3.74 -18.62
N LEU A 156 6.39 -3.22 -18.34
CA LEU A 156 6.66 -1.79 -18.22
C LEU A 156 7.89 -1.39 -19.05
N SER A 157 7.85 -0.20 -19.62
CA SER A 157 9.00 0.44 -20.25
C SER A 157 9.87 1.18 -19.22
N ILE A 158 11.15 1.38 -19.56
CA ILE A 158 12.08 2.18 -18.77
C ILE A 158 11.53 3.61 -18.58
N LEU A 159 10.92 4.19 -19.61
CA LEU A 159 10.33 5.53 -19.56
C LEU A 159 9.19 5.62 -18.54
N GLN A 160 8.30 4.62 -18.49
CA GLN A 160 7.23 4.57 -17.50
C GLN A 160 7.78 4.49 -16.07
N ILE A 161 8.83 3.68 -15.84
CA ILE A 161 9.48 3.57 -14.53
C ILE A 161 10.09 4.90 -14.12
N VAL A 162 10.93 5.49 -14.98
CA VAL A 162 11.59 6.78 -14.71
C VAL A 162 10.56 7.87 -14.41
N LYS A 163 9.49 7.97 -15.21
CA LYS A 163 8.40 8.93 -14.99
C LYS A 163 7.75 8.75 -13.62
N SER A 164 7.50 7.51 -13.18
CA SER A 164 6.87 7.23 -11.89
C SER A 164 7.72 7.68 -10.68
N HIS A 165 9.04 7.71 -10.81
CA HIS A 165 9.92 8.16 -9.74
C HIS A 165 9.98 9.69 -9.58
N PHE A 166 9.32 10.48 -10.42
CA PHE A 166 9.19 11.93 -10.21
C PHE A 166 8.02 12.32 -9.28
N VAL A 167 7.19 11.35 -8.89
CA VAL A 167 6.11 11.57 -7.92
C VAL A 167 6.69 11.80 -6.51
N LYS A 168 6.07 12.68 -5.73
CA LYS A 168 6.41 12.91 -4.32
C LYS A 168 6.27 11.58 -3.55
N LYS A 169 7.28 11.23 -2.76
CA LYS A 169 7.28 9.97 -1.99
C LYS A 169 7.06 10.23 -0.52
N ALA A 170 6.23 9.40 0.10
CA ALA A 170 6.18 9.26 1.54
C ALA A 170 7.48 8.62 2.04
N PRO A 171 8.07 9.11 3.14
CA PRO A 171 9.32 8.57 3.68
C PRO A 171 9.10 7.16 4.22
N ALA A 172 9.64 6.15 3.52
CA ALA A 172 9.48 4.74 3.93
C ALA A 172 10.45 4.32 5.05
N ILE A 173 11.73 4.71 4.94
CA ILE A 173 12.80 4.34 5.90
C ILE A 173 13.64 5.55 6.32
N TRP A 174 13.62 6.62 5.52
CA TRP A 174 14.41 7.83 5.77
C TRP A 174 13.65 8.81 6.64
N SER A 175 14.27 9.30 7.71
CA SER A 175 13.82 10.44 8.50
C SER A 175 15.01 11.36 8.77
N ILE A 176 14.80 12.67 8.76
CA ILE A 176 15.85 13.63 9.14
C ILE A 176 16.11 13.59 10.65
N ASP A 177 15.07 13.34 11.44
CA ASP A 177 15.14 13.27 12.90
C ASP A 177 15.70 11.93 13.40
N ASP A 178 15.60 10.87 12.58
CA ASP A 178 16.15 9.54 12.87
C ASP A 178 16.67 8.86 11.59
N PRO A 179 17.91 9.18 11.15
CA PRO A 179 18.47 8.61 9.94
C PRO A 179 19.09 7.21 10.14
N ALA A 180 19.24 6.75 11.39
CA ALA A 180 19.91 5.49 11.71
C ALA A 180 19.26 4.25 11.04
N PRO A 181 17.93 4.10 10.98
CA PRO A 181 17.27 3.01 10.28
C PRO A 181 17.66 2.93 8.80
N ALA A 182 17.77 4.08 8.11
CA ALA A 182 18.16 4.13 6.71
C ALA A 182 19.60 3.66 6.49
N PHE A 183 20.54 4.10 7.33
CA PHE A 183 21.92 3.65 7.24
C PHE A 183 22.08 2.17 7.56
N PHE A 184 21.35 1.65 8.56
CA PHE A 184 21.37 0.22 8.87
C PHE A 184 20.82 -0.62 7.73
N PHE A 185 19.72 -0.18 7.10
CA PHE A 185 19.15 -0.84 5.94
C PHE A 185 20.11 -0.85 4.74
N LEU A 186 20.77 0.28 4.46
CA LEU A 186 21.81 0.38 3.43
C LEU A 186 22.96 -0.59 3.71
N ALA A 187 23.49 -0.62 4.95
CA ALA A 187 24.55 -1.54 5.35
C ALA A 187 24.14 -3.01 5.16
N MET A 188 22.89 -3.36 5.49
CA MET A 188 22.34 -4.70 5.29
C MET A 188 22.29 -5.08 3.81
N ILE A 189 21.86 -4.16 2.93
CA ILE A 189 21.85 -4.36 1.48
C ILE A 189 23.28 -4.55 0.95
N PHE A 190 24.21 -3.67 1.32
CA PHE A 190 25.61 -3.78 0.92
C PHE A 190 26.21 -5.13 1.32
N LYS A 191 25.95 -5.59 2.56
CA LYS A 191 26.41 -6.90 3.04
C LYS A 191 25.84 -8.06 2.23
N LYS A 192 24.55 -8.01 1.85
CA LYS A 192 23.93 -9.02 0.98
C LYS A 192 24.55 -9.04 -0.42
N ILE A 193 24.84 -7.86 -0.99
CA ILE A 193 25.51 -7.73 -2.31
C ILE A 193 26.91 -8.32 -2.25
N ILE A 194 27.73 -7.90 -1.27
CA ILE A 194 29.09 -8.40 -1.08
C ILE A 194 29.08 -9.93 -0.94
N ARG A 195 28.22 -10.49 -0.09
CA ARG A 195 28.10 -11.94 0.11
C ARG A 195 27.73 -12.70 -1.17
N LYS A 196 26.91 -12.11 -2.04
CA LYS A 196 26.53 -12.71 -3.33
C LYS A 196 27.68 -12.67 -4.34
N LEU A 197 28.50 -11.63 -4.32
CA LEU A 197 29.68 -11.50 -5.16
C LEU A 197 30.80 -12.44 -4.71
N THR A 198 31.01 -12.59 -3.40
CA THR A 198 32.06 -13.48 -2.85
C THR A 198 31.70 -14.97 -2.95
N ARG A 199 30.42 -15.34 -2.98
CA ARG A 199 29.96 -16.73 -3.24
C ARG A 199 30.03 -17.16 -4.71
N ARG A 200 30.32 -16.25 -5.63
CA ARG A 200 30.48 -16.53 -7.07
C ARG A 200 31.95 -16.64 -7.50
N ARG A 201 32.87 -16.71 -6.54
CA ARG A 201 34.28 -17.09 -6.74
C ARG A 201 34.54 -18.44 -6.12
#